data_AF-A0A961GC07-F1
#
_entry.id   AF-A0A961GC07-F1
#
_cell.length_a   1.000
_cell.length_b   1.000
_cell.length_c   1.000
_cell.angle_alpha   90.00
_cell.angle_beta   90.00
_cell.angle_gamma   90.00
#
_symmetry.space_group_name_H-M   'P 1'
#
loop_
_entity.id
_entity.type
_entity.pdbx_description
1 polymer ?
#
loop_
_entity_poly.entity_id
_entity_poly.type
_entity_poly.pdbx_seq_one_letter_code
_entity_poly.pdbx_strand_id
1 'polypeptide(L)'
;LTDEAERARLRGKSGRAYAELGAVIDAASRTAYRQLVTAPGIADLLAQASPLDELGELRLGSRPSRRSGVESGRSLADLRAIPWVFAWAQARVNVPGWYGLGTGLAAVGDVARLRAAYREWPLFAALIDVAEMSLAKADPALGRAFLELGDAPDLVERIMAEHDLTRHWVLAVLDQRELLDRKPHLRAAIEMRRPYIDALSHLQIRALRMLHGQAAAADEALAARWRTVVLLTMNGAAAGLQNTG
;
A
#
# COMPACT_ATOMS: atom_id res chain seq x y z
N LEU A 1 -11.05 31.91 17.03
CA LEU A 1 -9.64 32.37 17.03
C LEU A 1 -8.86 31.93 18.28
N THR A 2 -9.53 31.51 19.36
CA THR A 2 -8.92 30.99 20.60
C THR A 2 -8.50 29.51 20.55
N ASP A 3 -8.87 28.76 19.50
CA ASP A 3 -8.73 27.29 19.45
C ASP A 3 -7.40 26.80 18.83
N GLU A 4 -6.82 27.57 17.91
CA GLU A 4 -5.65 27.10 17.14
C GLU A 4 -4.34 27.16 17.93
N ALA A 5 -4.14 28.22 18.71
CA ALA A 5 -2.98 28.37 19.59
C ALA A 5 -2.98 27.36 20.75
N GLU A 6 -4.16 27.05 21.29
CA GLU A 6 -4.33 26.04 22.33
C GLU A 6 -4.11 24.62 21.78
N ARG A 7 -4.68 24.30 20.61
CA ARG A 7 -4.39 23.06 19.90
C ARG A 7 -2.92 22.90 19.54
N ALA A 8 -2.25 23.97 19.10
CA ALA A 8 -0.81 23.95 18.82
C ALA A 8 0.01 23.69 20.09
N ARG A 9 -0.35 24.32 21.20
CA ARG A 9 0.29 24.10 22.51
C ARG A 9 0.08 22.67 23.02
N LEU A 10 -1.12 22.12 22.88
CA LEU A 10 -1.45 20.74 23.25
C LEU A 10 -0.69 19.74 22.37
N ARG A 11 -0.60 19.97 21.05
CA ARG A 11 0.24 19.18 20.12
C ARG A 11 1.71 19.22 20.51
N GLY A 12 2.24 20.38 20.90
CA GLY A 12 3.62 20.51 21.36
C GLY A 12 3.90 19.89 22.72
N LYS A 13 2.87 19.74 23.57
CA LYS A 13 2.96 19.05 24.87
C LYS A 13 2.91 17.54 24.70
N SER A 14 1.96 17.01 23.93
CA SER A 14 1.88 15.56 23.64
C SER A 14 3.06 15.08 22.82
N GLY A 15 3.54 15.87 21.85
CA GLY A 15 4.75 15.54 21.08
C GLY A 15 6.00 15.36 21.95
N ARG A 16 6.14 16.12 23.04
CA ARG A 16 7.23 15.93 24.01
C ARG A 16 7.01 14.71 24.91
N ALA A 17 5.77 14.49 25.37
CA ALA A 17 5.43 13.35 26.23
C ALA A 17 5.62 12.00 25.53
N TYR A 18 5.39 11.94 24.21
CA TYR A 18 5.50 10.73 23.40
C TYR A 18 6.76 10.69 22.52
N ALA A 19 7.74 11.58 22.75
CA ALA A 19 8.94 11.67 21.91
C ALA A 19 9.73 10.35 21.84
N GLU A 20 9.93 9.69 22.99
CA GLU A 20 10.61 8.38 23.06
C GLU A 20 9.84 7.30 22.32
N LEU A 21 8.52 7.25 22.51
CA LEU A 21 7.63 6.31 21.82
C LEU A 21 7.70 6.51 20.30
N GLY A 22 7.64 7.77 19.86
CA GLY A 22 7.81 8.13 18.46
C GLY A 22 9.18 7.71 17.90
N ALA A 23 10.26 7.88 18.67
CA ALA A 23 11.60 7.49 18.26
C ALA A 23 11.77 5.96 18.10
N VAL A 24 11.18 5.17 19.00
CA VAL A 24 11.19 3.69 18.91
C VAL A 24 10.44 3.23 17.65
N ILE A 25 9.22 3.75 17.45
CA ILE A 25 8.40 3.42 16.28
C ILE A 25 9.13 3.81 15.00
N ASP A 26 9.65 5.04 14.93
CA ASP A 26 10.36 5.57 13.77
C ASP A 26 11.60 4.73 13.42
N ALA A 27 12.44 4.40 14.39
CA ALA A 27 13.65 3.62 14.16
C ALA A 27 13.34 2.22 13.61
N ALA A 28 12.41 1.50 14.25
CA ALA A 28 12.03 0.15 13.85
C ALA A 28 11.29 0.15 12.49
N SER A 29 10.29 1.02 12.32
CA SER A 29 9.51 1.14 11.10
C SER A 29 10.36 1.54 9.89
N ARG A 30 11.21 2.56 10.05
CA ARG A 30 12.12 3.00 8.99
C ARG A 30 13.09 1.89 8.58
N THR A 31 13.59 1.12 9.55
CA THR A 31 14.49 -0.01 9.27
C THR A 31 13.77 -1.08 8.45
N ALA A 32 12.57 -1.49 8.87
CA ALA A 32 11.75 -2.47 8.14
C ALA A 32 11.44 -2.01 6.71
N TYR A 33 10.98 -0.76 6.55
CA TYR A 33 10.67 -0.19 5.25
C TYR A 33 11.90 -0.10 4.34
N ARG A 34 13.03 0.38 4.87
CA ARG A 34 14.30 0.46 4.11
C ARG A 34 14.73 -0.91 3.61
N GLN A 35 14.71 -1.91 4.48
CA GLN A 35 15.07 -3.26 4.12
C GLN A 35 14.16 -3.85 3.03
N LEU A 36 12.88 -3.47 2.95
CA LEU A 36 11.99 -3.86 1.84
C LEU A 36 12.40 -3.17 0.54
N VAL A 37 12.49 -1.83 0.54
CA VAL A 37 12.74 -1.06 -0.70
C VAL A 37 14.16 -1.21 -1.23
N THR A 38 15.10 -1.72 -0.43
CA THR A 38 16.45 -2.08 -0.86
C THR A 38 16.64 -3.58 -1.06
N ALA A 39 15.59 -4.40 -0.88
CA ALA A 39 15.72 -5.83 -1.05
C ALA A 39 16.00 -6.19 -2.53
N PRO A 40 16.91 -7.15 -2.81
CA PRO A 40 17.07 -7.66 -4.16
C PRO A 40 15.73 -8.16 -4.74
N GLY A 41 15.44 -7.81 -5.99
CA GLY A 41 14.23 -8.26 -6.70
C GLY A 41 12.95 -7.49 -6.40
N ILE A 42 12.93 -6.50 -5.49
CA ILE A 42 11.71 -5.71 -5.20
C ILE A 42 11.19 -4.94 -6.41
N ALA A 43 12.10 -4.43 -7.26
CA ALA A 43 11.73 -3.70 -8.47
C ALA A 43 11.11 -4.63 -9.51
N ASP A 44 11.71 -5.81 -9.70
CA ASP A 44 11.17 -6.85 -10.60
C ASP A 44 9.82 -7.36 -10.07
N LEU A 45 9.72 -7.65 -8.77
CA LEU A 45 8.47 -8.05 -8.13
C LEU A 45 7.37 -7.03 -8.40
N LEU A 46 7.62 -5.74 -8.17
CA LEU A 46 6.61 -4.70 -8.39
C LEU A 46 6.21 -4.59 -9.86
N ALA A 47 7.16 -4.69 -10.79
CA ALA A 47 6.88 -4.65 -12.23
C ALA A 47 6.06 -5.87 -12.70
N GLN A 48 6.30 -7.05 -12.12
CA GLN A 48 5.55 -8.27 -12.44
C GLN A 48 4.17 -8.33 -11.77
N ALA A 49 4.09 -7.85 -10.53
CA ALA A 49 2.89 -7.92 -9.70
C ALA A 49 1.91 -6.76 -9.92
N SER A 50 2.22 -5.80 -10.79
CA SER A 50 1.37 -4.64 -11.04
C SER A 50 1.50 -4.15 -12.48
N PRO A 51 0.52 -3.41 -13.01
CA PRO A 51 0.57 -2.85 -14.36
C PRO A 51 1.46 -1.60 -14.45
N LEU A 52 2.61 -1.61 -13.78
CA LEU A 52 3.47 -0.44 -13.63
C LEU A 52 4.14 -0.06 -14.96
N ASP A 53 4.54 -1.04 -15.75
CA ASP A 53 5.16 -0.79 -17.05
C ASP A 53 4.10 -0.31 -18.06
N GLU A 54 2.85 -0.80 -17.97
CA GLU A 54 1.72 -0.38 -18.80
C GLU A 54 1.16 0.99 -18.39
N LEU A 55 1.48 1.49 -17.19
CA LEU A 55 1.02 2.80 -16.72
C LEU A 55 1.48 3.94 -17.63
N GLY A 56 2.64 3.82 -18.29
CA GLY A 56 3.14 4.81 -19.24
C GLY A 56 2.28 4.92 -20.50
N GLU A 57 1.61 3.84 -20.88
CA GLU A 57 0.75 3.78 -22.07
C GLU A 57 -0.64 4.39 -21.82
N LEU A 58 -1.08 4.37 -20.55
CA LEU A 58 -2.21 5.17 -20.11
C LEU A 58 -1.83 6.65 -20.23
N ARG A 59 -2.39 7.34 -21.23
CA ARG A 59 -2.29 8.79 -21.42
C ARG A 59 -2.99 9.60 -20.31
N LEU A 60 -2.83 9.21 -19.04
CA LEU A 60 -3.46 9.80 -17.86
C LEU A 60 -2.75 11.07 -17.36
N GLY A 61 -1.59 11.43 -17.91
CA GLY A 61 -0.89 12.67 -17.56
C GLY A 61 0.26 13.03 -18.51
N SER A 62 0.69 14.29 -18.48
CA SER A 62 1.77 14.83 -19.34
C SER A 62 3.18 14.49 -18.87
N ARG A 63 3.33 13.78 -17.75
CA ARG A 63 4.60 13.59 -17.04
C ARG A 63 4.99 12.10 -17.03
N PRO A 64 6.23 11.75 -17.42
CA PRO A 64 6.67 10.36 -17.45
C PRO A 64 6.70 9.72 -16.05
N SER A 65 6.48 8.41 -15.99
CA SER A 65 6.44 7.60 -14.76
C SER A 65 7.80 7.49 -14.06
N ARG A 66 8.89 7.49 -14.83
CA ARG A 66 10.29 7.47 -14.34
C ARG A 66 10.96 8.85 -14.45
N ARG A 67 11.90 9.14 -13.54
CA ARG A 67 12.67 10.42 -13.53
C ARG A 67 13.61 10.54 -14.72
N SER A 68 14.24 9.46 -15.14
CA SER A 68 15.23 9.39 -16.22
C SER A 68 14.61 9.35 -17.62
N GLY A 69 13.29 9.21 -17.74
CA GLY A 69 12.60 9.10 -19.03
C GLY A 69 12.85 7.78 -19.78
N VAL A 70 13.65 6.87 -19.21
CA VAL A 70 13.92 5.54 -19.76
C VAL A 70 12.90 4.55 -19.19
N GLU A 71 11.98 4.07 -20.02
CA GLU A 71 10.95 3.11 -19.61
C GLU A 71 11.50 1.72 -19.25
N SER A 72 12.74 1.40 -19.64
CA SER A 72 13.38 0.09 -19.43
C SER A 72 14.31 -0.02 -18.20
N GLY A 73 14.44 1.04 -17.39
CA GLY A 73 15.26 1.03 -16.17
C GLY A 73 14.51 0.47 -14.96
N ARG A 74 14.90 -0.72 -14.47
CA ARG A 74 14.28 -1.41 -13.31
C ARG A 74 14.82 -0.94 -11.96
N SER A 75 15.05 0.35 -11.79
CA SER A 75 15.50 0.91 -10.50
C SER A 75 14.35 1.59 -9.76
N LEU A 76 14.09 1.19 -8.52
CA LEU A 76 13.13 1.88 -7.65
C LEU A 76 13.52 3.34 -7.39
N ALA A 77 14.82 3.68 -7.46
CA ALA A 77 15.30 5.05 -7.23
C ALA A 77 14.79 6.04 -8.30
N ASP A 78 14.51 5.55 -9.52
CA ASP A 78 13.99 6.35 -10.63
C ASP A 78 12.47 6.45 -10.63
N LEU A 79 11.78 5.65 -9.81
CA LEU A 79 10.33 5.62 -9.72
C LEU A 79 9.81 6.85 -8.97
N ARG A 80 8.80 7.51 -9.54
CA ARG A 80 8.13 8.64 -8.87
C ARG A 80 7.13 8.15 -7.83
N ALA A 81 6.81 9.01 -6.86
CA ALA A 81 5.89 8.68 -5.76
C ALA A 81 4.49 8.24 -6.23
N ILE A 82 3.94 8.91 -7.26
CA ILE A 82 2.61 8.56 -7.80
C ILE A 82 2.61 7.15 -8.39
N PRO A 83 3.49 6.79 -9.35
CA PRO A 83 3.62 5.41 -9.83
C PRO A 83 3.86 4.37 -8.74
N TRP A 84 4.66 4.69 -7.72
CA TRP A 84 4.89 3.79 -6.59
C TRP A 84 3.60 3.47 -5.83
N VAL A 85 2.85 4.49 -5.40
CA VAL A 85 1.58 4.31 -4.69
C VAL A 85 0.55 3.61 -5.58
N PHE A 86 0.50 4.01 -6.86
CA PHE A 86 -0.42 3.43 -7.82
C PHE A 86 -0.19 1.94 -8.05
N ALA A 87 1.06 1.51 -8.23
CA ALA A 87 1.42 0.11 -8.45
C ALA A 87 0.96 -0.79 -7.29
N TRP A 88 1.22 -0.38 -6.04
CA TRP A 88 0.78 -1.12 -4.86
C TRP A 88 -0.73 -1.13 -4.66
N ALA A 89 -1.42 -0.08 -5.11
CA ALA A 89 -2.87 -0.02 -5.08
C ALA A 89 -3.50 -0.97 -6.11
N GLN A 90 -2.96 -1.02 -7.33
CA GLN A 90 -3.39 -1.97 -8.37
C GLN A 90 -3.17 -3.41 -7.92
N ALA A 91 -2.02 -3.69 -7.29
CA ALA A 91 -1.71 -5.00 -6.71
C ALA A 91 -2.55 -5.35 -5.46
N ARG A 92 -3.47 -4.48 -5.01
CA ARG A 92 -4.33 -4.67 -3.82
C ARG A 92 -3.58 -4.85 -2.49
N VAL A 93 -2.31 -4.45 -2.43
CA VAL A 93 -1.49 -4.56 -1.20
C VAL A 93 -1.43 -3.23 -0.44
N ASN A 94 -1.38 -2.08 -1.11
CA ASN A 94 -1.27 -0.75 -0.51
C ASN A 94 -0.07 -0.55 0.46
N VAL A 95 1.07 -1.18 0.20
CA VAL A 95 2.32 -1.10 1.02
C VAL A 95 2.60 0.31 1.61
N PRO A 96 2.50 1.42 0.85
CA PRO A 96 2.89 2.74 1.37
C PRO A 96 2.06 3.24 2.56
N GLY A 97 0.83 2.72 2.73
CA GLY A 97 -0.06 3.19 3.79
C GLY A 97 0.10 2.47 5.13
N TRP A 98 0.87 1.39 5.20
CA TRP A 98 0.96 0.57 6.43
C TRP A 98 2.29 -0.15 6.64
N TYR A 99 3.11 -0.38 5.62
CA TYR A 99 4.29 -1.23 5.74
C TYR A 99 5.33 -0.67 6.72
N GLY A 100 5.80 -1.50 7.63
CA GLY A 100 6.75 -1.15 8.68
C GLY A 100 6.08 -0.60 9.94
N LEU A 101 4.80 -0.22 9.89
CA LEU A 101 4.09 0.27 11.08
C LEU A 101 3.90 -0.86 12.09
N GLY A 102 3.54 -2.07 11.65
CA GLY A 102 3.41 -3.25 12.52
C GLY A 102 4.71 -3.53 13.27
N THR A 103 5.84 -3.56 12.58
CA THR A 103 7.16 -3.67 13.20
C THR A 103 7.44 -2.53 14.20
N GLY A 104 7.07 -1.28 13.86
CA GLY A 104 7.22 -0.13 14.75
C GLY A 104 6.41 -0.25 16.04
N LEU A 105 5.15 -0.66 15.94
CA LEU A 105 4.26 -0.86 17.08
C LEU A 105 4.71 -2.06 17.94
N ALA A 106 5.14 -3.15 17.29
CA ALA A 106 5.70 -4.32 17.95
C ALA A 106 6.95 -4.00 18.77
N ALA A 107 7.81 -3.11 18.27
CA ALA A 107 9.02 -2.68 18.98
C ALA A 107 8.71 -1.91 20.28
N VAL A 108 7.55 -1.25 20.38
CA VAL A 108 7.08 -0.66 21.63
C VAL A 108 6.56 -1.74 22.57
N GLY A 109 5.81 -2.72 22.04
CA GLY A 109 5.36 -3.90 22.79
C GLY A 109 4.32 -3.64 23.89
N ASP A 110 3.89 -2.39 24.08
CA ASP A 110 2.97 -1.97 25.14
C ASP A 110 1.68 -1.38 24.55
N VAL A 111 0.64 -2.22 24.48
CA VAL A 111 -0.69 -1.85 23.96
C VAL A 111 -1.31 -0.71 24.78
N ALA A 112 -1.12 -0.67 26.10
CA ALA A 112 -1.72 0.36 26.95
C ALA A 112 -1.10 1.74 26.65
N ARG A 113 0.23 1.78 26.49
CA ARG A 113 0.95 3.00 26.11
C ARG A 113 0.59 3.46 24.70
N LEU A 114 0.45 2.54 23.74
CA LEU A 114 0.01 2.87 22.38
C LEU A 114 -1.44 3.38 22.34
N ARG A 115 -2.35 2.79 23.14
CA ARG A 115 -3.72 3.28 23.30
C ARG A 115 -3.77 4.68 23.91
N ALA A 116 -2.92 4.97 24.90
CA ALA A 116 -2.80 6.31 25.47
C ALA A 116 -2.30 7.31 24.41
N ALA A 117 -1.26 6.96 23.66
CA ALA A 117 -0.76 7.77 22.55
C ALA A 117 -1.85 8.03 21.49
N TYR A 118 -2.68 7.04 21.15
CA TYR A 118 -3.79 7.22 20.21
C TYR A 118 -4.81 8.25 20.71
N ARG A 119 -5.12 8.26 22.02
CA ARG A 119 -6.08 9.22 22.60
C ARG A 119 -5.50 10.63 22.74
N GLU A 120 -4.21 10.75 23.01
CA GLU A 120 -3.60 12.00 23.49
C GLU A 120 -2.68 12.68 22.47
N TRP A 121 -2.21 11.96 21.46
CA TRP A 121 -1.27 12.45 20.45
C TRP A 121 -1.89 12.46 19.04
N PRO A 122 -2.39 13.61 18.56
CA PRO A 122 -3.10 13.70 17.29
C PRO A 122 -2.32 13.21 16.06
N LEU A 123 -0.99 13.35 16.06
CA LEU A 123 -0.16 12.85 14.97
C LEU A 123 -0.21 11.32 14.90
N PHE A 124 -0.04 10.65 16.04
CA PHE A 124 -0.12 9.19 16.10
C PHE A 124 -1.52 8.68 15.78
N ALA A 125 -2.56 9.37 16.27
CA ALA A 125 -3.93 9.06 15.89
C ALA A 125 -4.15 9.11 14.38
N ALA A 126 -3.67 10.16 13.71
CA ALA A 126 -3.76 10.29 12.26
C ALA A 126 -2.99 9.18 11.52
N LEU A 127 -1.79 8.81 11.99
CA LEU A 127 -1.01 7.72 11.39
C LEU A 127 -1.74 6.37 11.47
N ILE A 128 -2.29 6.04 12.65
CA ILE A 128 -3.07 4.80 12.84
C ILE A 128 -4.33 4.81 11.96
N ASP A 129 -5.02 5.94 11.88
CA ASP A 129 -6.23 6.08 11.06
C ASP A 129 -5.96 5.93 9.55
N VAL A 130 -4.82 6.43 9.06
CA VAL A 130 -4.37 6.24 7.68
C VAL A 130 -4.03 4.76 7.42
N ALA A 131 -3.35 4.11 8.35
CA ALA A 131 -3.02 2.69 8.23
C ALA A 131 -4.27 1.80 8.27
N GLU A 132 -5.22 2.06 9.19
CA GLU A 132 -6.51 1.36 9.27
C GLU A 132 -7.26 1.45 7.94
N MET A 133 -7.31 2.65 7.35
CA MET A 133 -7.92 2.89 6.03
C MET A 133 -7.23 2.10 4.91
N SER A 134 -5.89 2.15 4.88
CA SER A 134 -5.09 1.52 3.84
C SER A 134 -5.23 0.00 3.86
N LEU A 135 -5.17 -0.59 5.07
CA LEU A 135 -5.41 -2.01 5.30
C LEU A 135 -6.83 -2.43 4.91
N ALA A 136 -7.84 -1.62 5.23
CA ALA A 136 -9.23 -1.94 4.88
C ALA A 136 -9.48 -1.96 3.37
N LYS A 137 -8.70 -1.20 2.58
CA LYS A 137 -8.75 -1.18 1.12
C LYS A 137 -7.88 -2.26 0.48
N ALA A 138 -6.94 -2.82 1.23
CA ALA A 138 -6.13 -3.94 0.78
C ALA A 138 -6.97 -5.22 0.72
N ASP A 139 -6.47 -6.19 -0.02
CA ASP A 139 -7.00 -7.55 -0.05
C ASP A 139 -5.82 -8.52 0.02
N PRO A 140 -5.59 -9.19 1.15
CA PRO A 140 -4.40 -10.02 1.32
C PRO A 140 -4.38 -11.24 0.40
N ALA A 141 -5.56 -11.78 0.01
CA ALA A 141 -5.64 -12.93 -0.87
C ALA A 141 -5.32 -12.55 -2.32
N LEU A 142 -5.93 -11.48 -2.83
CA LEU A 142 -5.61 -10.93 -4.15
C LEU A 142 -4.19 -10.37 -4.17
N GLY A 143 -3.76 -9.70 -3.11
CA GLY A 143 -2.42 -9.16 -2.95
C GLY A 143 -1.35 -10.23 -3.11
N ARG A 144 -1.50 -11.35 -2.40
CA ARG A 144 -0.65 -12.53 -2.58
C ARG A 144 -0.68 -13.03 -4.03
N ALA A 145 -1.87 -13.17 -4.63
CA ALA A 145 -2.01 -13.68 -6.00
C ALA A 145 -1.36 -12.76 -7.07
N PHE A 146 -1.34 -11.44 -6.85
CA PHE A 146 -0.57 -10.50 -7.67
C PHE A 146 0.93 -10.65 -7.43
N LEU A 147 1.36 -10.68 -6.17
CA LEU A 147 2.77 -10.80 -5.80
C LEU A 147 3.42 -12.08 -6.32
N GLU A 148 2.67 -13.20 -6.33
CA GLU A 148 3.10 -14.49 -6.88
C GLU A 148 3.26 -14.50 -8.42
N LEU A 149 2.89 -13.42 -9.12
CA LEU A 149 3.29 -13.22 -10.51
C LEU A 149 4.79 -12.92 -10.62
N GLY A 150 5.39 -12.37 -9.56
CA GLY A 150 6.82 -12.22 -9.43
C GLY A 150 7.46 -13.45 -8.80
N ASP A 151 8.61 -13.86 -9.30
CA ASP A 151 9.39 -14.98 -8.79
C ASP A 151 10.24 -14.56 -7.57
N ALA A 152 9.57 -14.15 -6.48
CA ALA A 152 10.23 -13.65 -5.27
C ALA A 152 9.51 -14.09 -3.97
N PRO A 153 9.44 -15.40 -3.67
CA PRO A 153 8.65 -15.94 -2.55
C PRO A 153 9.01 -15.33 -1.20
N ASP A 154 10.30 -15.09 -0.94
CA ASP A 154 10.76 -14.48 0.32
C ASP A 154 10.21 -13.06 0.52
N LEU A 155 10.10 -12.27 -0.56
CA LEU A 155 9.52 -10.94 -0.51
C LEU A 155 8.01 -11.01 -0.30
N VAL A 156 7.32 -11.97 -0.93
CA VAL A 156 5.89 -12.18 -0.72
C VAL A 156 5.62 -12.49 0.74
N GLU A 157 6.30 -13.49 1.32
CA GLU A 157 6.11 -13.84 2.74
C GLU A 157 6.46 -12.69 3.67
N ARG A 158 7.54 -11.95 3.39
CA ARG A 158 7.90 -10.77 4.16
C ARG A 158 6.81 -9.68 4.12
N ILE A 159 6.20 -9.44 2.96
CA ILE A 159 5.12 -8.46 2.80
C ILE A 159 3.87 -8.90 3.55
N MET A 160 3.48 -10.16 3.39
CA MET A 160 2.30 -10.72 4.04
C MET A 160 2.45 -10.80 5.57
N ALA A 161 3.63 -11.15 6.07
CA ALA A 161 3.91 -11.16 7.50
C ALA A 161 3.81 -9.75 8.13
N GLU A 162 4.35 -8.72 7.46
CA GLU A 162 4.22 -7.33 7.94
C GLU A 162 2.77 -6.84 7.85
N HIS A 163 2.00 -7.27 6.85
CA HIS A 163 0.57 -6.97 6.75
C HIS A 163 -0.18 -7.48 7.98
N ASP A 164 0.01 -8.75 8.33
CA ASP A 164 -0.67 -9.39 9.45
C ASP A 164 -0.24 -8.79 10.79
N LEU A 165 1.05 -8.50 10.95
CA LEU A 165 1.58 -7.81 12.12
C LEU A 165 0.98 -6.41 12.26
N THR A 166 0.89 -5.65 11.16
CA THR A 166 0.33 -4.31 11.18
C THR A 166 -1.16 -4.33 11.48
N ARG A 167 -1.93 -5.24 10.85
CA ARG A 167 -3.36 -5.44 11.15
C ARG A 167 -3.57 -5.76 12.62
N HIS A 168 -2.78 -6.70 13.17
CA HIS A 168 -2.86 -7.08 14.59
C HIS A 168 -2.68 -5.87 15.51
N TRP A 169 -1.60 -5.11 15.34
CA TRP A 169 -1.31 -3.98 16.22
C TRP A 169 -2.28 -2.82 16.03
N VAL A 170 -2.72 -2.52 14.80
CA VAL A 170 -3.73 -1.48 14.56
C VAL A 170 -5.04 -1.83 15.28
N LEU A 171 -5.53 -3.06 15.16
CA LEU A 171 -6.74 -3.50 15.88
C LEU A 171 -6.56 -3.42 17.41
N ALA A 172 -5.38 -3.83 17.91
CA ALA A 172 -5.07 -3.75 19.34
C ALA A 172 -5.03 -2.31 19.85
N VAL A 173 -4.44 -1.37 19.11
CA VAL A 173 -4.39 0.06 19.45
C VAL A 173 -5.76 0.70 19.42
N LEU A 174 -6.61 0.31 18.47
CA LEU A 174 -7.95 0.87 18.30
C LEU A 174 -9.01 0.20 19.18
N ASP A 175 -8.66 -0.92 19.83
CA ASP A 175 -9.58 -1.77 20.59
C ASP A 175 -10.78 -2.25 19.75
N GLN A 176 -10.47 -2.74 18.54
CA GLN A 176 -11.45 -3.19 17.56
C GLN A 176 -11.29 -4.67 17.25
N ARG A 177 -12.37 -5.30 16.80
CA ARG A 177 -12.33 -6.69 16.30
C ARG A 177 -12.00 -6.71 14.82
N GLU A 178 -12.56 -5.77 14.08
CA GLU A 178 -12.40 -5.65 12.63
C GLU A 178 -12.05 -4.22 12.22
N LEU A 179 -11.31 -4.10 11.12
CA LEU A 179 -10.86 -2.80 10.59
C LEU A 179 -12.07 -1.93 10.22
N LEU A 180 -12.10 -0.68 10.66
CA LEU A 180 -13.20 0.27 10.45
C LEU A 180 -14.48 0.02 11.28
N ASP A 181 -14.39 -0.72 12.41
CA ASP A 181 -15.53 -0.87 13.33
C ASP A 181 -16.13 0.47 13.78
N ARG A 182 -15.30 1.52 13.86
CA ARG A 182 -15.70 2.86 14.29
C ARG A 182 -16.20 3.74 13.14
N LYS A 183 -16.14 3.24 11.89
CA LYS A 183 -16.45 3.97 10.65
C LYS A 183 -17.39 3.14 9.76
N PRO A 184 -18.60 2.78 10.22
CA PRO A 184 -19.48 1.82 9.54
C PRO A 184 -19.91 2.26 8.14
N HIS A 185 -20.16 3.56 7.93
CA HIS A 185 -20.50 4.09 6.60
C HIS A 185 -19.37 3.90 5.59
N LEU A 186 -18.13 4.11 6.03
CA LEU A 186 -16.95 3.93 5.19
C LEU A 186 -16.70 2.44 4.92
N ARG A 187 -16.84 1.58 5.93
CA ARG A 187 -16.78 0.13 5.77
C ARG A 187 -17.78 -0.33 4.71
N ALA A 188 -19.05 0.07 4.83
CA ALA A 188 -20.10 -0.25 3.86
C ALA A 188 -19.77 0.25 2.45
N ALA A 189 -19.22 1.46 2.33
CA ALA A 189 -18.81 2.01 1.03
C ALA A 189 -17.65 1.24 0.40
N ILE A 190 -16.71 0.71 1.18
CA ILE A 190 -15.62 -0.16 0.68
C ILE A 190 -16.18 -1.51 0.26
N GLU A 191 -16.99 -2.14 1.11
CA GLU A 191 -17.60 -3.45 0.84
C GLU A 191 -18.52 -3.43 -0.39
N MET A 192 -19.28 -2.36 -0.62
CA MET A 192 -20.13 -2.22 -1.80
C MET A 192 -19.32 -2.22 -3.12
N ARG A 193 -18.09 -1.70 -3.09
CA ARG A 193 -17.22 -1.63 -4.28
C ARG A 193 -16.38 -2.90 -4.45
N ARG A 194 -16.10 -3.61 -3.36
CA ARG A 194 -15.19 -4.77 -3.31
C ARG A 194 -15.47 -5.81 -4.42
N PRO A 195 -16.71 -6.31 -4.64
CA PRO A 195 -16.97 -7.32 -5.68
C PRO A 195 -16.56 -6.88 -7.10
N TYR A 196 -16.75 -5.61 -7.44
CA TYR A 196 -16.40 -5.07 -8.75
C TYR A 196 -14.90 -4.96 -8.92
N ILE A 197 -14.20 -4.45 -7.89
CA ILE A 197 -12.74 -4.31 -7.93
C ILE A 197 -12.10 -5.71 -7.96
N ASP A 198 -12.64 -6.67 -7.22
CA ASP A 198 -12.10 -8.04 -7.18
C ASP A 198 -12.26 -8.76 -8.52
N ALA A 199 -13.40 -8.60 -9.20
CA ALA A 199 -13.58 -9.10 -10.56
C ALA A 199 -12.54 -8.51 -11.53
N LEU A 200 -12.30 -7.19 -11.46
CA LEU A 200 -11.27 -6.52 -12.26
C LEU A 200 -9.86 -6.99 -11.90
N SER A 201 -9.57 -7.19 -10.62
CA SER A 201 -8.29 -7.70 -10.13
C SER A 201 -8.00 -9.11 -10.66
N HIS A 202 -8.97 -10.03 -10.64
CA HIS A 202 -8.78 -11.37 -11.21
C HIS A 202 -8.52 -11.34 -12.72
N LEU A 203 -9.25 -10.49 -13.46
CA LEU A 203 -9.00 -10.28 -14.89
C LEU A 203 -7.60 -9.70 -15.14
N GLN A 204 -7.17 -8.75 -14.32
CA GLN A 204 -5.85 -8.13 -14.42
C GLN A 204 -4.73 -9.14 -14.13
N ILE A 205 -4.84 -9.95 -13.07
CA ILE A 205 -3.89 -11.04 -12.76
C ILE A 205 -3.76 -11.99 -13.97
N ARG A 206 -4.90 -12.40 -14.54
CA ARG A 206 -4.91 -13.29 -15.71
C ARG A 206 -4.23 -12.64 -16.91
N ALA A 207 -4.51 -11.36 -17.17
CA ALA A 207 -3.98 -10.61 -18.29
C ALA A 207 -2.46 -10.39 -18.16
N LEU A 208 -1.98 -9.95 -16.99
CA LEU A 208 -0.55 -9.80 -16.68
C LEU A 208 0.20 -11.13 -16.86
N ARG A 209 -0.35 -12.24 -16.33
CA ARG A 209 0.24 -13.57 -16.51
C ARG A 209 0.37 -13.97 -17.98
N MET A 210 -0.60 -13.61 -18.82
CA MET A 210 -0.53 -13.88 -20.25
C MET A 210 0.47 -12.97 -20.96
N LEU A 211 0.46 -11.68 -20.60
CA LEU A 211 1.30 -10.66 -21.21
C LEU A 211 2.79 -10.93 -20.93
N HIS A 212 3.12 -11.38 -19.73
CA HIS A 212 4.49 -11.73 -19.34
C HIS A 212 4.89 -13.17 -19.74
N GLY A 213 3.96 -13.93 -20.32
CA GLY A 213 4.19 -15.30 -20.77
C GLY A 213 4.85 -15.42 -22.14
N GLN A 214 5.46 -16.57 -22.41
CA GLN A 214 6.18 -16.85 -23.68
C GLN A 214 5.29 -16.71 -24.93
N ALA A 215 4.00 -17.01 -24.82
CA ALA A 215 3.07 -16.90 -25.95
C ALA A 215 2.86 -15.46 -26.41
N ALA A 216 2.81 -14.49 -25.49
CA ALA A 216 2.72 -13.07 -25.84
C ALA A 216 4.05 -12.56 -26.41
N ALA A 217 5.19 -13.08 -25.95
CA ALA A 217 6.50 -12.75 -26.52
C ALA A 217 6.66 -13.20 -27.98
N ALA A 218 5.88 -14.19 -28.43
CA ALA A 218 5.91 -14.71 -29.80
C ALA A 218 4.84 -14.09 -30.73
N ASP A 219 3.83 -13.41 -30.19
CA ASP A 219 2.71 -12.84 -30.95
C ASP A 219 2.35 -11.44 -30.41
N GLU A 220 2.82 -10.40 -31.10
CA GLU A 220 2.55 -9.00 -30.74
C GLU A 220 1.05 -8.65 -30.79
N ALA A 221 0.27 -9.26 -31.70
CA ALA A 221 -1.16 -9.02 -31.75
C ALA A 221 -1.87 -9.61 -30.54
N LEU A 222 -1.42 -10.77 -30.04
CA LEU A 222 -1.89 -11.33 -28.78
C LEU A 222 -1.46 -10.48 -27.58
N ALA A 223 -0.21 -10.01 -27.55
CA ALA A 223 0.29 -9.11 -26.51
C ALA A 223 -0.55 -7.83 -26.44
N ALA A 224 -0.84 -7.19 -27.58
CA ALA A 224 -1.67 -5.99 -27.67
C ALA A 224 -3.10 -6.21 -27.13
N ARG A 225 -3.70 -7.38 -27.35
CA ARG A 225 -5.02 -7.73 -26.79
C ARG A 225 -4.97 -7.83 -25.26
N TRP A 226 -3.97 -8.51 -24.71
CA TRP A 226 -3.83 -8.63 -23.25
C TRP A 226 -3.50 -7.30 -22.58
N ARG A 227 -2.62 -6.50 -23.19
CA ARG A 227 -2.32 -5.13 -22.79
C ARG A 227 -3.59 -4.27 -22.74
N THR A 228 -4.47 -4.37 -23.73
CA THR A 228 -5.79 -3.69 -23.69
C THR A 228 -6.61 -4.09 -22.47
N VAL A 229 -6.64 -5.38 -22.11
CA VAL A 229 -7.34 -5.86 -20.90
C VAL A 229 -6.69 -5.28 -19.63
N VAL A 230 -5.36 -5.23 -19.56
CA VAL A 230 -4.63 -4.60 -18.44
C VAL A 230 -5.02 -3.13 -18.30
N LEU A 231 -5.02 -2.36 -19.39
CA LEU A 231 -5.38 -0.94 -19.38
C LEU A 231 -6.84 -0.70 -18.94
N LEU A 232 -7.77 -1.52 -19.42
CA LEU A 232 -9.20 -1.42 -19.05
C LEU A 232 -9.44 -1.75 -17.57
N THR A 233 -8.85 -2.86 -17.10
CA THR A 233 -8.96 -3.26 -15.69
C THR A 233 -8.29 -2.27 -14.75
N MET A 234 -7.13 -1.73 -15.16
CA MET A 234 -6.39 -0.72 -14.41
C MET A 234 -7.21 0.55 -14.19
N ASN A 235 -7.86 1.07 -15.25
CA ASN A 235 -8.74 2.24 -15.16
C ASN A 235 -9.95 1.97 -14.26
N GLY A 236 -10.60 0.80 -14.40
CA GLY A 236 -11.75 0.44 -13.58
C GLY A 236 -11.39 0.28 -12.10
N ALA A 237 -10.26 -0.38 -11.80
CA ALA A 237 -9.78 -0.56 -10.43
C ALA A 237 -9.40 0.78 -9.79
N ALA A 238 -8.72 1.67 -10.53
CA ALA A 238 -8.36 3.01 -10.04
C ALA A 238 -9.60 3.84 -9.66
N ALA A 239 -10.66 3.79 -10.47
CA ALA A 239 -11.92 4.48 -10.17
C ALA A 239 -12.60 3.95 -8.89
N GLY A 240 -12.52 2.64 -8.63
CA GLY A 240 -13.07 2.00 -7.44
C GLY A 240 -12.28 2.29 -6.16
N LEU A 241 -10.95 2.25 -6.23
CA LEU A 241 -10.04 2.39 -5.08
C LEU A 241 -9.97 3.83 -4.54
N GLN A 242 -10.13 4.83 -5.41
CA GLN A 242 -10.04 6.26 -5.07
C GLN A 242 -8.74 6.57 -4.29
N ASN A 243 -8.77 7.41 -3.26
CA ASN A 243 -7.57 7.81 -2.50
C ASN A 243 -6.94 6.62 -1.74
N THR A 244 -5.76 6.15 -2.15
CA THR A 244 -5.06 5.01 -1.54
C THR A 244 -3.78 5.37 -0.79
N GLY A 245 -3.40 6.65 -0.77
CA GLY A 245 -2.24 7.19 -0.06
C GLY A 245 -2.37 8.68 0.21
#